data_AF-A0A0V8J4I7-F1
#
_entry.id   AF-A0A0V8J4I7-F1
#
_cell.length_a   1.000
_cell.length_b   1.000
_cell.length_c   1.000
_cell.angle_alpha   90.00
_cell.angle_beta   90.00
_cell.angle_gamma   90.00
#
_symmetry.space_group_name_H-M   'P 1'
#
loop_
_entity.id
_entity.type
_entity.pdbx_description
1 polymer ?
#
loop_
_entity_poly.entity_id
_entity_poly.type
_entity_poly.pdbx_seq_one_letter_code
_entity_poly.pdbx_strand_id
1 'polypeptide(L)'
;MPIYTVNVYGIFTRGVASGSTVAQRRARLEDDVRRANEIWRLNDENRINFVIAGRFTSNRTVNATNMRSDEAIMDGSDPITIINQVRNRTNNAIGIYVIYLSGNGFSNNADSVGGAAPISFEVDENGQFNYQFIGHVALTDAALNSDLFAHEVGHALFARYIRDPQNNQIIYNDDDPTGPYTEIDPNTGDLIDVEPYHSRFTDNIMYPIIFGTNRNITAAQLELAGTSNIALQ
;
A
#
# COMPACT_ATOMS: atom_id res chain seq x y z
N MET A 1 20.41 5.78 12.83
CA MET A 1 19.80 4.64 12.11
C MET A 1 19.71 5.00 10.63
N PRO A 2 19.74 4.01 9.71
CA PRO A 2 19.62 4.28 8.28
C PRO A 2 18.27 4.89 7.92
N ILE A 3 18.24 5.64 6.81
CA ILE A 3 17.03 6.13 6.17
C ILE A 3 16.84 5.26 4.94
N TYR A 4 15.68 4.62 4.82
CA TYR A 4 15.34 3.82 3.65
C TYR A 4 14.52 4.64 2.67
N THR A 5 14.84 4.55 1.39
CA THR A 5 14.11 5.22 0.31
C THR A 5 13.18 4.26 -0.40
N VAL A 6 11.94 4.68 -0.59
CA VAL A 6 10.91 3.93 -1.30
C VAL A 6 10.49 4.74 -2.53
N ASN A 7 10.75 4.18 -3.71
CA ASN A 7 10.31 4.80 -4.96
C ASN A 7 8.80 4.65 -5.14
N VAL A 8 8.12 5.71 -5.56
CA VAL A 8 6.68 5.74 -5.81
C VAL A 8 6.42 6.08 -7.28
N TYR A 9 5.63 5.23 -7.94
CA TYR A 9 5.21 5.40 -9.33
C TYR A 9 3.69 5.60 -9.39
N GLY A 10 3.25 6.84 -9.64
CA GLY A 10 1.82 7.15 -9.71
C GLY A 10 1.23 6.90 -11.10
N ILE A 11 0.09 6.24 -11.17
CA ILE A 11 -0.57 5.84 -12.41
C ILE A 11 -2.01 6.34 -12.39
N PHE A 12 -2.35 7.26 -13.29
CA PHE A 12 -3.68 7.87 -13.33
C PHE A 12 -4.51 7.25 -14.45
N THR A 13 -5.61 6.58 -14.10
CA THR A 13 -6.58 6.09 -15.08
C THR A 13 -7.47 7.22 -15.61
N ARG A 14 -8.15 6.99 -16.73
CA ARG A 14 -9.02 8.00 -17.34
C ARG A 14 -10.26 8.22 -16.47
N GLY A 15 -10.54 9.49 -16.15
CA GLY A 15 -11.76 9.90 -15.43
C GLY A 15 -11.57 10.09 -13.93
N VAL A 16 -10.37 9.81 -13.41
CA VAL A 16 -10.06 9.95 -11.99
C VAL A 16 -10.03 11.42 -11.54
N ALA A 17 -10.50 11.68 -10.32
CA ALA A 17 -10.47 13.00 -9.68
C ALA A 17 -9.03 13.49 -9.51
N SER A 18 -8.83 14.79 -9.75
CA SER A 18 -7.48 15.38 -9.83
C SER A 18 -6.55 14.62 -10.81
N GLY A 19 -7.11 14.05 -11.89
CA GLY A 19 -6.38 13.27 -12.87
C GLY A 19 -6.33 13.84 -14.29
N SER A 20 -7.11 14.88 -14.60
CA SER A 20 -7.35 15.30 -15.99
C SER A 20 -6.17 16.04 -16.63
N THR A 21 -5.45 16.86 -15.86
CA THR A 21 -4.28 17.62 -16.34
C THR A 21 -2.97 17.15 -15.71
N VAL A 22 -1.84 17.49 -16.33
CA VAL A 22 -0.51 17.20 -15.77
C VAL A 22 -0.34 17.84 -14.38
N ALA A 23 -0.83 19.08 -14.21
CA ALA A 23 -0.74 19.80 -12.95
C ALA A 23 -1.58 19.13 -11.83
N GLN A 24 -2.79 18.67 -12.15
CA GLN A 24 -3.63 17.95 -11.18
C GLN A 24 -2.99 16.62 -10.74
N ARG A 25 -2.52 15.81 -11.70
CA ARG A 25 -1.83 14.55 -11.42
C ARG A 25 -0.58 14.75 -10.58
N ARG A 26 0.18 15.81 -10.88
CA ARG A 26 1.34 16.23 -10.10
C ARG A 26 0.93 16.54 -8.66
N ALA A 27 -0.04 17.42 -8.48
CA ALA A 27 -0.48 17.86 -7.16
C ALA A 27 -1.01 16.71 -6.30
N ARG A 28 -1.81 15.80 -6.88
CA ARG A 28 -2.35 14.64 -6.15
C ARG A 28 -1.23 13.73 -5.63
N LEU A 29 -0.32 13.30 -6.51
CA LEU A 29 0.77 12.41 -6.09
C LEU A 29 1.75 13.10 -5.13
N GLU A 30 2.04 14.39 -5.33
CA GLU A 30 2.88 15.16 -4.40
C GLU A 30 2.23 15.28 -3.01
N ASP A 31 0.91 15.44 -2.94
CA ASP A 31 0.18 15.50 -1.66
C ASP A 31 0.22 14.14 -0.92
N ASP A 32 -0.07 13.04 -1.63
CA ASP A 32 -0.05 11.69 -1.06
C ASP A 32 1.35 11.35 -0.51
N VAL A 33 2.40 11.57 -1.30
CA VAL A 33 3.80 11.31 -0.91
C VAL A 33 4.24 12.23 0.23
N ARG A 34 3.84 13.50 0.23
CA ARG A 34 4.13 14.42 1.33
C ARG A 34 3.50 13.93 2.63
N ARG A 35 2.21 13.55 2.63
CA ARG A 35 1.51 13.04 3.82
C ARG A 35 2.13 11.76 4.34
N ALA A 36 2.47 10.82 3.46
CA ALA A 36 3.18 9.60 3.86
C ALA A 36 4.53 9.91 4.51
N ASN A 37 5.31 10.84 3.93
CA ASN A 37 6.57 11.28 4.53
C ASN A 37 6.40 12.02 5.86
N GLU A 38 5.26 12.67 6.12
CA GLU A 38 4.96 13.28 7.43
C GLU A 38 4.62 12.23 8.49
N ILE A 39 3.91 11.16 8.10
CA ILE A 39 3.41 10.12 8.99
C ILE A 39 4.48 9.07 9.31
N TRP A 40 5.27 8.65 8.33
CA TRP A 40 6.30 7.62 8.47
C TRP A 40 7.60 8.14 9.11
N ARG A 41 7.44 8.87 10.21
CA ARG A 41 8.48 9.48 11.03
C ARG A 41 8.29 9.07 12.49
N LEU A 42 9.38 8.98 13.24
CA LEU A 42 9.33 8.81 14.70
C LEU A 42 10.25 9.84 15.34
N ASN A 43 9.73 10.60 16.29
CA ASN A 43 10.44 11.70 16.95
C ASN A 43 11.08 12.68 15.96
N ASP A 44 10.34 13.07 14.92
CA ASP A 44 10.81 13.92 13.82
C ASP A 44 11.96 13.35 12.96
N GLU A 45 12.31 12.08 13.11
CA GLU A 45 13.29 11.42 12.24
C GLU A 45 12.58 10.59 11.15
N ASN A 46 12.89 10.88 9.88
CA ASN A 46 12.45 10.03 8.77
C ASN A 46 13.22 8.71 8.84
N ARG A 47 12.49 7.60 8.87
CA ARG A 47 13.08 6.26 8.72
C ARG A 47 12.76 5.67 7.36
N ILE A 48 11.56 5.94 6.85
CA ILE A 48 11.14 5.65 5.48
C ILE A 48 10.94 6.97 4.75
N ASN A 49 11.51 7.10 3.57
CA ASN A 49 11.44 8.28 2.73
C ASN A 49 10.86 7.91 1.36
N PHE A 50 9.64 8.31 1.11
CA PHE A 50 8.94 8.10 -0.16
C PHE A 50 9.36 9.15 -1.18
N VAL A 51 9.77 8.71 -2.37
CA VAL A 51 10.24 9.58 -3.45
C VAL A 51 9.46 9.28 -4.73
N ILE A 52 8.92 10.32 -5.37
CA ILE A 52 8.25 10.18 -6.67
C ILE A 52 9.29 9.84 -7.73
N ALA A 53 9.28 8.59 -8.20
CA ALA A 53 10.16 8.09 -9.24
C ALA A 53 9.52 8.15 -10.64
N GLY A 54 8.18 8.22 -10.71
CA GLY A 54 7.49 8.38 -11.99
C GLY A 54 6.02 8.74 -11.89
N ARG A 55 5.48 9.27 -12.97
CA ARG A 55 4.05 9.57 -13.16
C ARG A 55 3.60 9.12 -14.54
N PHE A 56 2.55 8.32 -14.58
CA PHE A 56 2.03 7.69 -15.77
C PHE A 56 0.54 7.94 -15.90
N THR A 57 0.03 7.78 -17.11
CA THR A 57 -1.39 7.85 -17.43
C THR A 57 -1.80 6.62 -18.21
N SER A 58 -2.98 6.09 -17.90
CA SER A 58 -3.66 5.10 -18.71
C SER A 58 -4.86 5.75 -19.41
N ASN A 59 -5.09 5.38 -20.66
CA ASN A 59 -6.28 5.80 -21.40
C ASN A 59 -7.52 4.95 -21.05
N ARG A 60 -7.36 3.89 -20.25
CA ARG A 60 -8.44 3.04 -19.77
C ARG A 60 -9.15 3.74 -18.61
N THR A 61 -10.47 3.68 -18.60
CA THR A 61 -11.28 4.04 -17.43
C THR A 61 -11.44 2.81 -16.58
N VAL A 62 -11.06 2.90 -15.32
CA VAL A 62 -11.28 1.85 -14.33
C VAL A 62 -12.06 2.49 -13.18
N ASN A 63 -13.33 2.10 -13.06
CA ASN A 63 -14.23 2.64 -12.05
C ASN A 63 -14.28 1.69 -10.85
N ALA A 64 -13.80 2.15 -9.71
CA ALA A 64 -13.77 1.41 -8.46
C ALA A 64 -15.16 0.93 -8.04
N THR A 65 -16.23 1.67 -8.37
CA THR A 65 -17.61 1.28 -7.99
C THR A 65 -18.07 -0.03 -8.61
N ASN A 66 -17.32 -0.56 -9.60
CA ASN A 66 -17.65 -1.78 -10.34
C ASN A 66 -16.82 -2.99 -9.91
N MET A 67 -15.95 -2.86 -8.89
CA MET A 67 -15.10 -3.94 -8.40
C MET A 67 -14.92 -3.83 -6.89
N ARG A 68 -14.63 -4.95 -6.25
CA ARG A 68 -14.26 -5.00 -4.84
C ARG A 68 -12.81 -4.55 -4.67
N SER A 69 -12.43 -4.14 -3.46
CA SER A 69 -11.05 -3.74 -3.15
C SER A 69 -10.03 -4.87 -3.38
N ASP A 70 -10.38 -6.11 -3.03
CA ASP A 70 -9.56 -7.30 -3.26
C ASP A 70 -9.42 -7.63 -4.76
N GLU A 71 -10.46 -7.39 -5.57
CA GLU A 71 -10.39 -7.55 -7.02
C GLU A 71 -9.46 -6.52 -7.67
N ALA A 72 -9.35 -5.31 -7.10
CA ALA A 72 -8.50 -4.24 -7.62
C ALA A 72 -7.00 -4.54 -7.50
N ILE A 73 -6.63 -5.44 -6.59
CA ILE A 73 -5.24 -5.86 -6.33
C ILE A 73 -4.97 -7.30 -6.76
N MET A 74 -5.99 -8.01 -7.26
CA MET A 74 -5.88 -9.40 -7.73
C MET A 74 -5.17 -9.50 -9.08
N ASP A 75 -4.34 -10.54 -9.22
CA ASP A 75 -3.65 -10.85 -10.47
C ASP A 75 -4.63 -11.02 -11.65
N GLY A 76 -4.26 -10.44 -12.79
CA GLY A 76 -5.09 -10.43 -14.00
C GLY A 76 -6.20 -9.38 -14.02
N SER A 77 -6.42 -8.66 -12.92
CA SER A 77 -7.37 -7.53 -12.90
C SER A 77 -6.92 -6.37 -13.80
N ASP A 78 -7.87 -5.49 -14.11
CA ASP A 78 -7.62 -4.29 -14.91
C ASP A 78 -6.56 -3.36 -14.30
N PRO A 79 -6.62 -3.01 -12.99
CA PRO A 79 -5.58 -2.23 -12.34
C PRO A 79 -4.20 -2.88 -12.41
N ILE A 80 -4.11 -4.18 -12.09
CA ILE A 80 -2.83 -4.92 -12.07
C ILE A 80 -2.24 -5.04 -13.48
N THR A 81 -3.09 -5.24 -14.50
CA THR A 81 -2.64 -5.22 -15.90
C THR A 81 -2.02 -3.88 -16.27
N ILE A 82 -2.62 -2.76 -15.85
CA ILE A 82 -2.09 -1.42 -16.10
C ILE A 82 -0.78 -1.19 -15.33
N ILE A 83 -0.72 -1.62 -14.07
CA ILE A 83 0.51 -1.54 -13.27
C ILE A 83 1.64 -2.32 -13.97
N ASN A 84 1.39 -3.55 -14.41
CA ASN A 84 2.37 -4.39 -15.11
C ASN A 84 2.85 -3.75 -16.43
N GLN A 85 1.99 -3.03 -17.15
CA GLN A 85 2.42 -2.26 -18.33
C GLN A 85 3.38 -1.13 -17.96
N VAL A 86 3.13 -0.43 -16.86
CA VAL A 86 4.03 0.62 -16.35
C VAL A 86 5.34 0.00 -15.86
N ARG A 87 5.29 -1.11 -15.13
CA ARG A 87 6.48 -1.86 -14.69
C ARG A 87 7.38 -2.27 -15.85
N ASN A 88 6.79 -2.83 -16.91
CA ASN A 88 7.56 -3.18 -18.12
C ASN A 88 8.24 -1.94 -18.74
N ARG A 89 7.59 -0.78 -18.69
CA ARG A 89 8.16 0.49 -19.18
C ARG A 89 9.24 1.06 -18.25
N THR A 90 9.23 0.73 -16.97
CA THR A 90 10.26 1.12 -15.99
C THR A 90 11.33 0.05 -15.81
N ASN A 91 11.41 -0.94 -16.72
CA ASN A 91 12.34 -2.07 -16.62
C ASN A 91 12.24 -2.80 -15.28
N ASN A 92 11.01 -3.01 -14.80
CA ASN A 92 10.70 -3.67 -13.53
C ASN A 92 11.35 -3.00 -12.31
N ALA A 93 11.44 -1.66 -12.31
CA ALA A 93 12.01 -0.93 -11.19
C ALA A 93 11.28 -1.25 -9.86
N ILE A 94 12.06 -1.44 -8.79
CA ILE A 94 11.57 -1.67 -7.43
C ILE A 94 10.90 -0.39 -6.91
N GLY A 95 9.76 -0.55 -6.25
CA GLY A 95 9.02 0.54 -5.63
C GLY A 95 7.56 0.18 -5.37
N ILE A 96 6.78 1.21 -5.04
CA ILE A 96 5.33 1.15 -4.90
C ILE A 96 4.69 1.76 -6.13
N TYR A 97 3.81 1.01 -6.79
CA TYR A 97 3.02 1.46 -7.92
C TYR A 97 1.62 1.76 -7.41
N VAL A 98 1.31 3.06 -7.33
CA VAL A 98 -0.01 3.54 -6.92
C VAL A 98 -0.85 3.81 -8.15
N ILE A 99 -2.00 3.16 -8.25
CA ILE A 99 -2.98 3.38 -9.32
C ILE A 99 -4.21 4.11 -8.79
N TYR A 100 -4.53 5.22 -9.44
CA TYR A 100 -5.66 6.06 -9.12
C TYR A 100 -6.85 5.70 -10.01
N LEU A 101 -7.95 5.29 -9.38
CA LEU A 101 -9.18 4.78 -10.00
C LEU A 101 -10.32 5.79 -9.79
N SER A 102 -11.17 5.95 -10.80
CA SER A 102 -12.35 6.81 -10.68
C SER A 102 -13.41 6.19 -9.78
N GLY A 103 -14.27 7.02 -9.17
CA GLY A 103 -15.37 6.58 -8.31
C GLY A 103 -15.03 6.73 -6.83
N ASN A 104 -16.05 6.93 -5.99
CA ASN A 104 -15.85 7.28 -4.57
C ASN A 104 -15.53 6.09 -3.65
N GLY A 105 -15.65 4.84 -4.10
CA GLY A 105 -15.39 3.67 -3.27
C GLY A 105 -15.55 2.38 -4.07
N PHE A 106 -15.05 1.26 -3.52
CA PHE A 106 -15.21 -0.07 -4.09
C PHE A 106 -16.62 -0.64 -3.88
N SER A 107 -16.97 -1.69 -4.62
CA SER A 107 -18.33 -2.26 -4.66
C SER A 107 -18.72 -3.08 -3.42
N ASN A 108 -17.77 -3.44 -2.56
CA ASN A 108 -17.94 -4.21 -1.31
C ASN A 108 -18.34 -3.33 -0.08
N ASN A 109 -19.19 -2.32 -0.31
CA ASN A 109 -19.53 -1.20 0.58
C ASN A 109 -18.60 0.01 0.39
N ALA A 110 -19.21 1.21 0.37
CA ALA A 110 -18.61 2.48 -0.02
C ALA A 110 -17.42 2.96 0.84
N ASP A 111 -17.12 2.27 1.94
CA ASP A 111 -16.11 2.66 2.92
C ASP A 111 -14.72 2.10 2.59
N SER A 112 -14.61 1.10 1.72
CA SER A 112 -13.31 0.67 1.19
C SER A 112 -12.90 1.59 0.04
N VAL A 113 -11.88 2.40 0.31
CA VAL A 113 -11.40 3.46 -0.59
C VAL A 113 -9.98 3.22 -1.09
N GLY A 114 -9.35 2.14 -0.60
CA GLY A 114 -7.98 1.73 -0.84
C GLY A 114 -7.82 0.21 -0.82
N GLY A 115 -6.71 -0.26 -1.38
CA GLY A 115 -6.26 -1.64 -1.21
C GLY A 115 -4.81 -1.78 -1.64
N ALA A 116 -4.07 -2.60 -0.91
CA ALA A 116 -2.67 -2.86 -1.20
C ALA A 116 -2.37 -4.35 -1.29
N ALA A 117 -1.52 -4.71 -2.24
CA ALA A 117 -0.93 -6.04 -2.31
C ALA A 117 0.55 -5.94 -2.68
N PRO A 118 1.42 -6.75 -2.09
CA PRO A 118 2.73 -7.01 -2.64
C PRO A 118 2.63 -7.97 -3.84
N ILE A 119 3.40 -7.71 -4.90
CA ILE A 119 3.81 -8.76 -5.84
C ILE A 119 5.19 -9.24 -5.44
N SER A 120 5.36 -10.55 -5.42
CA SER A 120 6.65 -11.20 -5.38
C SER A 120 6.97 -11.86 -6.71
N PHE A 121 8.25 -11.89 -7.04
CA PHE A 121 8.76 -12.79 -8.06
C PHE A 121 10.03 -13.46 -7.56
N GLU A 122 10.19 -14.73 -7.91
CA GLU A 122 11.41 -15.48 -7.66
C GLU A 122 12.38 -15.23 -8.82
N VAL A 123 13.60 -14.79 -8.53
CA VAL A 123 14.72 -14.91 -9.48
C VAL A 123 15.81 -15.77 -8.86
N ASP A 124 16.16 -16.85 -9.55
CA ASP A 124 17.32 -17.68 -9.26
C ASP A 124 17.92 -18.22 -10.58
N GLU A 125 19.23 -18.00 -10.77
CA GLU A 125 20.11 -18.93 -11.52
C GLU A 125 21.24 -19.55 -10.63
N ASN A 126 21.33 -19.23 -9.33
CA ASN A 126 22.42 -19.64 -8.41
C ASN A 126 22.01 -20.03 -6.96
N GLY A 127 20.77 -20.38 -6.65
CA GLY A 127 20.38 -20.81 -5.29
C GLY A 127 20.21 -19.66 -4.28
N GLN A 128 20.18 -18.41 -4.73
CA GLN A 128 19.90 -17.25 -3.87
C GLN A 128 18.49 -16.72 -4.15
N PHE A 129 17.68 -16.68 -3.10
CA PHE A 129 16.32 -16.13 -3.12
C PHE A 129 16.36 -14.61 -3.39
N ASN A 130 16.28 -14.20 -4.66
CA ASN A 130 16.06 -12.80 -5.01
C ASN A 130 14.56 -12.57 -5.22
N TYR A 131 13.84 -12.34 -4.12
CA TYR A 131 12.49 -11.79 -4.19
C TYR A 131 12.58 -10.28 -4.36
N GLN A 132 12.14 -9.73 -5.49
CA GLN A 132 11.83 -8.29 -5.50
C GLN A 132 10.35 -8.15 -5.16
N PHE A 133 10.10 -7.54 -4.02
CA PHE A 133 8.77 -7.10 -3.66
C PHE A 133 8.44 -5.83 -4.42
N ILE A 134 7.19 -5.71 -4.85
CA ILE A 134 6.63 -4.50 -5.42
C ILE A 134 5.30 -4.25 -4.74
N GLY A 135 5.14 -3.06 -4.18
CA GLY A 135 3.88 -2.68 -3.56
C GLY A 135 2.92 -2.20 -4.65
N HIS A 136 1.70 -2.74 -4.67
CA HIS A 136 0.60 -2.19 -5.44
C HIS A 136 -0.34 -1.50 -4.48
N VAL A 137 -0.78 -0.30 -4.85
CA VAL A 137 -1.76 0.45 -4.07
C VAL A 137 -2.83 0.94 -5.04
N ALA A 138 -4.08 0.58 -4.83
CA ALA A 138 -5.21 1.12 -5.57
C ALA A 138 -5.91 2.17 -4.71
N LEU A 139 -6.10 3.39 -5.24
CA LEU A 139 -6.77 4.48 -4.54
C LEU A 139 -7.96 5.00 -5.37
N THR A 140 -9.12 5.10 -4.72
CA THR A 140 -10.34 5.67 -5.31
C THR A 140 -10.34 7.20 -5.26
N ASP A 141 -11.39 7.86 -5.74
CA ASP A 141 -11.50 9.33 -5.67
C ASP A 141 -11.74 9.86 -4.26
N ALA A 142 -12.33 9.06 -3.36
CA ALA A 142 -12.50 9.45 -1.96
C ALA A 142 -11.18 9.48 -1.18
N ALA A 143 -10.12 8.86 -1.71
CA ALA A 143 -8.78 8.96 -1.15
C ALA A 143 -8.12 10.32 -1.37
N LEU A 144 -8.72 11.20 -2.19
CA LEU A 144 -8.13 12.50 -2.49
C LEU A 144 -8.02 13.36 -1.22
N ASN A 145 -6.81 13.89 -0.96
CA ASN A 145 -6.47 14.69 0.22
C ASN A 145 -6.62 13.94 1.56
N SER A 146 -6.57 12.60 1.55
CA SER A 146 -6.57 11.78 2.76
C SER A 146 -5.19 11.19 3.04
N ASP A 147 -5.04 10.58 4.21
CA ASP A 147 -3.80 9.88 4.58
C ASP A 147 -3.82 8.40 4.13
N LEU A 148 -4.79 8.01 3.29
CA LEU A 148 -4.98 6.61 2.88
C LEU A 148 -3.76 6.04 2.14
N PHE A 149 -3.08 6.83 1.31
CA PHE A 149 -1.84 6.36 0.70
C PHE A 149 -0.83 5.91 1.77
N ALA A 150 -0.69 6.68 2.86
CA ALA A 150 0.24 6.35 3.95
C ALA A 150 -0.15 5.06 4.70
N HIS A 151 -1.44 4.75 4.79
CA HIS A 151 -1.95 3.48 5.31
C HIS A 151 -1.63 2.32 4.36
N GLU A 152 -2.01 2.44 3.09
CA GLU A 152 -1.87 1.35 2.11
C GLU A 152 -0.41 0.98 1.83
N VAL A 153 0.51 1.95 1.87
CA VAL A 153 1.94 1.64 1.77
C VAL A 153 2.46 0.84 2.97
N GLY A 154 1.81 0.90 4.12
CA GLY A 154 2.15 0.09 5.29
C GLY A 154 2.00 -1.40 5.02
N HIS A 155 0.86 -1.81 4.45
CA HIS A 155 0.62 -3.20 4.01
C HIS A 155 1.72 -3.68 3.05
N ALA A 156 2.10 -2.85 2.09
CA ALA A 156 3.20 -3.18 1.17
C ALA A 156 4.58 -3.25 1.86
N LEU A 157 4.81 -2.44 2.90
CA LEU A 157 6.08 -2.40 3.63
C LEU A 157 6.21 -3.53 4.66
N PHE A 158 5.11 -4.02 5.22
CA PHE A 158 5.13 -5.11 6.21
C PHE A 158 5.19 -6.49 5.58
N ALA A 159 4.72 -6.60 4.34
CA ALA A 159 4.78 -7.81 3.54
C ALA A 159 6.19 -8.40 3.45
N ARG A 160 6.31 -9.66 3.84
CA ARG A 160 7.55 -10.44 3.82
C ARG A 160 7.28 -11.93 3.65
N TYR A 161 8.32 -12.63 3.20
CA TYR A 161 8.36 -14.08 3.27
C TYR A 161 9.24 -14.52 4.43
N ILE A 162 8.67 -15.32 5.32
CA ILE A 162 9.35 -15.89 6.48
C ILE A 162 9.60 -17.36 6.17
N ARG A 163 10.82 -17.83 6.40
CA ARG A 163 11.14 -19.25 6.39
C ARG A 163 10.79 -19.82 7.76
N ASP A 164 9.78 -20.69 7.79
CA ASP A 164 9.38 -21.39 9.01
C ASP A 164 10.55 -22.25 9.52
N PRO A 165 11.05 -21.99 10.74
CA PRO A 165 12.19 -22.71 11.29
C PRO A 165 11.89 -24.19 11.57
N GLN A 166 10.63 -24.61 11.66
CA GLN A 166 10.24 -25.97 12.03
C GLN A 166 10.17 -26.91 10.83
N ASN A 167 9.65 -26.44 9.69
CA ASN A 167 9.38 -27.26 8.51
C ASN A 167 10.05 -26.73 7.23
N ASN A 168 10.82 -25.63 7.32
CA ASN A 168 11.51 -24.98 6.21
C ASN A 168 10.58 -24.45 5.10
N GLN A 169 9.29 -24.31 5.37
CA GLN A 169 8.29 -23.75 4.46
C GLN A 169 8.45 -22.23 4.36
N ILE A 170 8.16 -21.68 3.19
CA ILE A 170 8.07 -20.23 3.00
C ILE A 170 6.63 -19.79 3.28
N ILE A 171 6.47 -18.88 4.23
CA ILE A 171 5.19 -18.32 4.69
C ILE A 171 5.13 -16.85 4.30
N TYR A 172 4.04 -16.43 3.69
CA TYR A 172 3.72 -15.02 3.47
C TYR A 172 3.19 -14.41 4.78
N ASN A 173 3.69 -13.25 5.15
CA ASN A 173 3.23 -12.49 6.31
C ASN A 173 3.25 -11.00 5.99
N ASP A 174 2.14 -10.32 6.23
CA ASP A 174 1.95 -8.87 6.12
C ASP A 174 1.32 -8.28 7.39
N ASP A 175 1.46 -8.99 8.51
CA ASP A 175 0.88 -8.57 9.79
C ASP A 175 1.45 -7.23 10.24
N ASP A 176 0.57 -6.37 10.75
CA ASP A 176 0.97 -5.17 11.46
C ASP A 176 1.47 -5.57 12.86
N PRO A 177 2.67 -5.16 13.29
CA PRO A 177 3.26 -5.59 14.56
C PRO A 177 2.53 -5.02 15.80
N THR A 178 1.54 -4.15 15.61
CA THR A 178 0.66 -3.57 16.63
C THR A 178 -0.77 -4.12 16.56
N GLY A 179 -1.06 -4.98 15.59
CA GLY A 179 -2.29 -5.75 15.48
C GLY A 179 -2.35 -6.97 16.43
N PRO A 180 -3.36 -7.82 16.27
CA PRO A 180 -4.50 -7.66 15.35
C PRO A 180 -5.47 -6.56 15.81
N TYR A 181 -6.19 -5.98 14.86
CA TYR A 181 -7.43 -5.26 15.15
C TYR A 181 -8.51 -6.27 15.59
N THR A 182 -9.24 -5.93 16.65
CA THR A 182 -10.32 -6.75 17.18
C THR A 182 -11.65 -6.01 17.14
N GLU A 183 -12.72 -6.73 16.79
CA GLU A 183 -14.09 -6.24 16.86
C GLU A 183 -14.91 -7.09 17.82
N ILE A 184 -16.08 -6.57 18.22
CA ILE A 184 -17.04 -7.31 19.04
C ILE A 184 -18.06 -7.95 18.09
N ASP A 185 -18.23 -9.26 18.13
CA ASP A 185 -19.29 -9.95 17.40
C ASP A 185 -20.65 -9.37 17.86
N PRO A 186 -21.44 -8.77 16.96
CA PRO A 186 -22.71 -8.15 17.33
C PRO A 186 -23.76 -9.18 17.79
N ASN A 187 -23.59 -10.45 17.48
CA ASN A 187 -24.50 -11.54 17.83
C ASN A 187 -24.10 -12.23 19.14
N THR A 188 -22.80 -12.42 19.40
CA THR A 188 -22.32 -13.14 20.59
C THR A 188 -21.75 -12.23 21.68
N GLY A 189 -21.30 -11.03 21.31
CA GLY A 189 -20.61 -10.10 22.21
C GLY A 189 -19.14 -10.47 22.48
N ASP A 190 -18.60 -11.48 21.80
CA ASP A 190 -17.22 -11.92 21.96
C ASP A 190 -16.26 -11.04 21.16
N LEU A 191 -15.02 -10.90 21.64
CA LEU A 191 -13.95 -10.29 20.87
C LEU A 191 -13.47 -11.26 19.80
N ILE A 192 -13.39 -10.80 18.56
CA ILE A 192 -12.87 -11.55 17.41
C ILE A 192 -11.66 -10.79 16.86
N ASP A 193 -10.54 -11.50 16.67
CA ASP A 193 -9.42 -11.01 15.87
C ASP A 193 -9.83 -11.02 14.40
N VAL A 194 -10.11 -9.85 13.85
CA VAL A 194 -10.66 -9.74 12.48
C VAL A 194 -9.53 -9.57 11.47
N GLU A 195 -8.52 -8.76 11.80
CA GLU A 195 -7.55 -8.26 10.82
C GLU A 195 -6.13 -8.16 11.44
N PRO A 196 -5.29 -9.20 11.28
CA PRO A 196 -3.91 -9.21 11.81
C PRO A 196 -2.97 -8.22 11.10
N TYR A 197 -3.34 -7.77 9.90
CA TYR A 197 -2.64 -6.75 9.11
C TYR A 197 -2.97 -5.30 9.53
N HIS A 198 -3.81 -5.10 10.55
CA HIS A 198 -4.18 -3.77 11.04
C HIS A 198 -3.83 -3.55 12.51
N SER A 199 -3.56 -2.29 12.85
CA SER A 199 -3.29 -1.87 14.21
C SER A 199 -4.53 -1.95 15.09
N ARG A 200 -4.37 -2.35 16.35
CA ARG A 200 -5.41 -2.21 17.38
C ARG A 200 -5.57 -0.78 17.91
N PHE A 201 -4.63 0.11 17.61
CA PHE A 201 -4.59 1.46 18.17
C PHE A 201 -5.31 2.45 17.25
N THR A 202 -6.40 3.06 17.73
CA THR A 202 -7.26 3.95 16.93
C THR A 202 -6.58 5.20 16.40
N ASP A 203 -5.47 5.63 16.99
CA ASP A 203 -4.68 6.80 16.57
C ASP A 203 -3.54 6.44 15.61
N ASN A 204 -3.34 5.15 15.34
CA ASN A 204 -2.31 4.65 14.44
C ASN A 204 -2.78 4.69 12.98
N ILE A 205 -1.87 5.01 12.05
CA ILE A 205 -2.18 5.05 10.62
C ILE A 205 -2.71 3.71 10.08
N MET A 206 -2.27 2.59 10.65
CA MET A 206 -2.67 1.23 10.26
C MET A 206 -3.96 0.76 10.93
N TYR A 207 -4.68 1.61 11.66
CA TYR A 207 -6.03 1.30 12.10
C TYR A 207 -6.98 1.24 10.89
N PRO A 208 -7.88 0.24 10.79
CA PRO A 208 -8.61 -0.05 9.54
C PRO A 208 -9.66 1.01 9.18
N ILE A 209 -10.13 1.77 10.17
CA ILE A 209 -11.11 2.83 9.96
C ILE A 209 -10.40 4.18 9.94
N ILE A 210 -10.35 4.82 8.78
CA ILE A 210 -9.64 6.09 8.61
C ILE A 210 -10.39 7.21 9.33
N PHE A 211 -9.82 7.70 10.43
CA PHE A 211 -10.16 9.01 10.96
C PHE A 211 -9.05 10.00 10.59
N GLY A 212 -9.39 11.28 10.44
CA GLY A 212 -8.41 12.34 10.14
C GLY A 212 -7.31 12.53 11.20
N THR A 213 -7.38 11.79 12.31
CA THR A 213 -6.43 11.80 13.43
C THR A 213 -5.50 10.59 13.45
N ASN A 214 -5.68 9.60 12.57
CA ASN A 214 -4.91 8.35 12.55
C ASN A 214 -3.56 8.57 11.88
N ARG A 215 -2.64 9.25 12.54
CA ARG A 215 -1.35 9.66 11.95
C ARG A 215 -0.14 9.14 12.69
N ASN A 216 -0.32 8.35 13.75
CA ASN A 216 0.79 7.81 14.53
C ASN A 216 1.34 6.53 13.87
N ILE A 217 2.65 6.36 13.96
CA ILE A 217 3.38 5.13 13.64
C ILE A 217 4.26 4.75 14.83
N THR A 218 4.46 3.46 15.06
CA THR A 218 5.28 2.95 16.18
C THR A 218 6.70 2.62 15.74
N ALA A 219 7.61 2.50 16.71
CA ALA A 219 8.96 2.03 16.46
C ALA A 219 8.99 0.63 15.83
N ALA A 220 8.10 -0.28 16.25
CA ALA A 220 8.01 -1.64 15.72
C ALA A 220 7.59 -1.66 14.24
N GLN A 221 6.61 -0.82 13.86
CA GLN A 221 6.20 -0.66 12.46
C GLN A 221 7.34 -0.11 11.59
N LEU A 222 8.12 0.87 12.09
CA LEU A 222 9.26 1.41 11.33
C LEU A 222 10.42 0.44 11.21
N GLU A 223 10.73 -0.30 12.29
CA GLU A 223 11.74 -1.35 12.27
C GLU A 223 11.37 -2.41 11.23
N LEU A 224 10.11 -2.88 11.26
CA LEU A 224 9.62 -3.85 10.30
C LEU A 224 9.66 -3.33 8.87
N ALA A 225 9.14 -2.12 8.62
CA ALA A 225 9.17 -1.51 7.30
C ALA A 225 10.60 -1.34 6.75
N GLY A 226 11.58 -1.08 7.62
CA GLY A 226 13.00 -0.99 7.26
C GLY A 226 13.62 -2.33 6.83
N THR A 227 12.96 -3.45 7.10
CA THR A 227 13.36 -4.78 6.59
C THR A 227 12.73 -5.12 5.24
N SER A 228 11.84 -4.25 4.72
CA SER A 228 11.18 -4.47 3.44
C SER A 228 12.18 -4.44 2.28
N ASN A 229 12.03 -5.37 1.35
CA ASN A 229 12.82 -5.40 0.11
C ASN A 229 12.50 -4.22 -0.85
N ILE A 230 11.43 -3.45 -0.57
CA ILE A 230 11.07 -2.23 -1.31
C ILE A 230 11.79 -1.00 -0.72
N ALA A 231 12.23 -1.08 0.54
CA ALA A 231 12.89 -0.01 1.27
C ALA A 231 14.41 -0.07 1.01
N LEU A 232 14.89 0.78 0.10
CA LEU A 232 16.29 0.76 -0.37
C LEU A 232 17.17 1.60 0.56
N GLN A 233 18.24 1.02 1.11
CA GLN A 233 19.22 1.72 1.96
C GLN A 233 20.24 2.53 1.14
#